data_AF-A0A4Z0BHH1-F1
#
_entry.id   AF-A0A4Z0BHH1-F1
#
_cell.length_a   1.000
_cell.length_b   1.000
_cell.length_c   1.000
_cell.angle_alpha   90.00
_cell.angle_beta   90.00
_cell.angle_gamma   90.00
#
_symmetry.space_group_name_H-M   'P 1'
#
loop_
_entity.id
_entity.type
_entity.pdbx_description
1 polymer ?
#
loop_
_entity_poly.entity_id
_entity_poly.type
_entity_poly.pdbx_seq_one_letter_code
_entity_poly.pdbx_strand_id
1 'polypeptide(L)'
;MNLSEYLNPNCALFLDFDGTLVDLAPRPEAVQVDAGLAPLLDALGHWLGGAVAVVSGRPIEQLDQFLAPQRLPVAGVHGVERRRADGSRVDMEAEPPARVEAAARQLAQQHEGLQVELKRGAVALHYRLAPQLEAACVAAMQAAVDESPGLILLHGKMVVEAKPARASKGHAIEDFLREAPFAGRTPVFIGDDVTDEVGFAVVQRLGGVAVKVGEGASVADHRIDTPQALREQLGNLVERAARPVA
;
A
#
# COMPACT_ATOMS: atom_id res chain seq x y z
N MET A 1 0.78 21.49 4.25
CA MET A 1 -0.68 21.48 3.95
C MET A 1 -1.48 21.48 5.25
N ASN A 2 -2.72 22.00 5.24
CA ASN A 2 -3.69 21.83 6.34
C ASN A 2 -4.76 20.80 5.93
N LEU A 3 -4.74 19.60 6.53
CA LEU A 3 -5.63 18.49 6.15
C LEU A 3 -7.13 18.81 6.37
N SER A 4 -7.45 19.75 7.25
CA SER A 4 -8.85 20.12 7.55
C SER A 4 -9.59 20.81 6.42
N GLU A 5 -8.88 21.30 5.41
CA GLU A 5 -9.48 21.86 4.20
C GLU A 5 -9.95 20.76 3.22
N TYR A 6 -9.47 19.52 3.39
CA TYR A 6 -9.59 18.45 2.41
C TYR A 6 -10.26 17.18 2.96
N LEU A 7 -10.22 16.97 4.29
CA LEU A 7 -10.82 15.81 4.94
C LEU A 7 -12.06 16.22 5.74
N ASN A 8 -13.21 15.62 5.40
CA ASN A 8 -14.51 15.85 6.05
C ASN A 8 -15.33 14.54 6.13
N PRO A 9 -16.49 14.52 6.83
CA PRO A 9 -17.28 13.29 7.02
C PRO A 9 -17.77 12.58 5.75
N ASN A 10 -17.78 13.23 4.58
CA ASN A 10 -18.15 12.63 3.29
C ASN A 10 -16.94 12.02 2.54
N CYS A 11 -15.76 12.02 3.16
CA CYS A 11 -14.56 11.43 2.61
C CYS A 11 -14.42 9.95 2.95
N ALA A 12 -13.69 9.23 2.09
CA ALA A 12 -13.15 7.90 2.33
C ALA A 12 -11.64 8.03 2.52
N LEU A 13 -11.14 7.71 3.71
CA LEU A 13 -9.74 7.89 4.08
C LEU A 13 -8.97 6.58 3.90
N PHE A 14 -7.91 6.65 3.12
CA PHE A 14 -6.95 5.57 2.90
C PHE A 14 -5.59 6.02 3.45
N LEU A 15 -4.94 5.16 4.23
CA LEU A 15 -3.70 5.47 4.92
C LEU A 15 -2.69 4.36 4.64
N ASP A 16 -1.50 4.71 4.15
CA ASP A 16 -0.37 3.80 4.27
C ASP A 16 0.06 3.66 5.74
N PHE A 17 0.87 2.64 6.04
CA PHE A 17 1.33 2.34 7.38
C PHE A 17 2.76 2.81 7.64
N ASP A 18 3.75 2.10 7.11
CA ASP A 18 5.17 2.43 7.26
C ASP A 18 5.49 3.79 6.62
N GLY A 19 6.32 4.61 7.25
CA GLY A 19 6.68 5.94 6.74
C GLY A 19 5.53 6.96 6.66
N THR A 20 4.31 6.56 7.04
CA THR A 20 3.10 7.38 6.99
C THR A 20 2.43 7.48 8.36
N LEU A 21 1.90 6.38 8.90
CA LEU A 21 1.33 6.35 10.25
C LEU A 21 2.39 6.08 11.32
N VAL A 22 3.47 5.40 10.95
CA VAL A 22 4.59 5.07 11.84
C VAL A 22 5.91 5.42 11.15
N ASP A 23 6.94 5.69 11.92
CA ASP A 23 8.27 5.98 11.36
C ASP A 23 8.90 4.72 10.76
N LEU A 24 9.70 4.89 9.70
CA LEU A 24 10.47 3.79 9.12
C LEU A 24 11.50 3.28 10.13
N ALA A 25 11.62 1.95 10.22
CA ALA A 25 12.61 1.28 11.06
C ALA A 25 13.64 0.52 10.21
N PRO A 26 14.88 0.31 10.70
CA PRO A 26 15.91 -0.43 9.96
C PRO A 26 15.53 -1.87 9.60
N ARG A 27 14.57 -2.45 10.35
CA ARG A 27 14.00 -3.76 10.10
C ARG A 27 12.48 -3.69 10.26
N PRO A 28 11.68 -4.43 9.47
CA PRO A 28 10.22 -4.40 9.57
C PRO A 28 9.67 -4.67 10.98
N GLU A 29 10.37 -5.51 11.75
CA GLU A 29 9.93 -5.95 13.09
C GLU A 29 10.32 -4.97 14.19
N ALA A 30 11.12 -3.95 13.86
CA ALA A 30 11.58 -2.92 14.78
C ALA A 30 10.70 -1.66 14.72
N VAL A 31 9.62 -1.68 13.92
CA VAL A 31 8.66 -0.59 13.88
C VAL A 31 8.02 -0.40 15.25
N GLN A 32 8.01 0.86 15.70
CA GLN A 32 7.39 1.26 16.96
C GLN A 32 6.07 1.96 16.67
N VAL A 33 5.00 1.40 17.23
CA VAL A 33 3.66 1.96 17.10
C VAL A 33 3.37 2.81 18.32
N ASP A 34 3.03 4.08 18.09
CA ASP A 34 2.58 4.98 19.15
C ASP A 34 1.27 4.45 19.77
N ALA A 35 1.19 4.43 21.11
CA ALA A 35 0.01 3.93 21.83
C ALA A 35 -1.29 4.69 21.49
N GLY A 36 -1.17 5.95 21.03
CA GLY A 36 -2.28 6.77 20.57
C GLY A 36 -2.76 6.46 19.16
N LEU A 37 -2.03 5.67 18.36
CA LEU A 37 -2.40 5.41 16.96
C LEU A 37 -3.70 4.60 16.83
N ALA A 38 -3.84 3.49 17.56
CA ALA A 38 -5.05 2.68 17.48
C ALA A 38 -6.32 3.44 17.96
N PRO A 39 -6.29 4.17 19.10
CA PRO A 39 -7.39 5.07 19.47
C PRO A 39 -7.68 6.15 18.43
N LEU A 40 -6.66 6.75 17.82
CA LEU A 40 -6.83 7.75 16.77
C LEU A 40 -7.57 7.18 15.54
N LEU A 41 -7.17 5.99 15.08
CA LEU A 41 -7.82 5.33 13.93
C LEU A 41 -9.27 4.93 14.25
N ASP A 42 -9.55 4.51 15.48
CA ASP A 42 -10.91 4.24 15.93
C ASP A 42 -11.78 5.50 15.92
N ALA A 43 -11.24 6.60 16.43
CA ALA A 43 -11.95 7.88 16.47
C ALA A 43 -12.17 8.46 15.07
N LEU A 44 -11.20 8.31 14.15
CA LEU A 44 -11.37 8.59 12.72
C LEU A 44 -12.46 7.71 12.10
N GLY A 45 -12.48 6.43 12.44
CA GLY A 45 -13.50 5.47 12.01
C GLY A 45 -14.90 5.94 12.40
N HIS A 46 -15.08 6.37 13.66
CA HIS A 46 -16.36 6.94 14.11
C HIS A 46 -16.73 8.22 13.34
N TRP A 47 -15.78 9.16 13.22
CA TRP A 47 -16.03 10.45 12.55
C TRP A 47 -16.36 10.30 11.05
N LEU A 48 -15.73 9.36 10.37
CA LEU A 48 -15.91 9.09 8.93
C LEU A 48 -16.96 8.00 8.68
N GLY A 49 -17.73 7.57 9.68
CA GLY A 49 -18.77 6.54 9.53
C GLY A 49 -18.24 5.21 8.98
N GLY A 50 -17.06 4.79 9.43
CA GLY A 50 -16.37 3.55 9.09
C GLY A 50 -15.53 3.61 7.80
N ALA A 51 -15.53 4.74 7.07
CA ALA A 51 -14.81 4.86 5.80
C ALA A 51 -13.32 5.19 5.99
N VAL A 52 -12.63 4.36 6.77
CA VAL A 52 -11.17 4.41 6.99
C VAL A 52 -10.58 3.05 6.66
N ALA A 53 -9.55 3.00 5.82
CA ALA A 53 -8.82 1.78 5.50
C ALA A 53 -7.31 2.00 5.55
N VAL A 54 -6.58 0.98 6.03
CA VAL A 54 -5.11 0.94 5.92
C VAL A 54 -4.74 0.20 4.64
N VAL A 55 -3.86 0.78 3.82
CA VAL A 55 -3.43 0.23 2.53
C VAL A 55 -1.90 0.12 2.52
N SER A 56 -1.39 -1.07 2.79
CA SER A 56 0.03 -1.28 3.11
C SER A 56 0.66 -2.44 2.31
N GLY A 57 2.00 -2.46 2.24
CA GLY A 57 2.77 -3.60 1.78
C GLY A 57 2.85 -4.76 2.78
N ARG A 58 2.48 -4.53 4.05
CA ARG A 58 2.51 -5.56 5.09
C ARG A 58 1.35 -6.57 4.95
N PRO A 59 1.51 -7.83 5.40
CA PRO A 59 0.41 -8.77 5.56
C PRO A 59 -0.64 -8.27 6.56
N ILE A 60 -1.91 -8.66 6.37
CA ILE A 60 -3.00 -8.23 7.26
C ILE A 60 -2.75 -8.66 8.71
N GLU A 61 -2.21 -9.86 8.93
CA GLU A 61 -1.94 -10.39 10.27
C GLU A 61 -0.93 -9.53 11.04
N GLN A 62 0.05 -8.96 10.33
CA GLN A 62 1.06 -8.13 10.95
C GLN A 62 0.48 -6.76 11.32
N LEU A 63 -0.32 -6.17 10.44
CA LEU A 63 -1.05 -4.93 10.73
C LEU A 63 -2.01 -5.10 11.91
N ASP A 64 -2.68 -6.26 11.98
CA ASP A 64 -3.56 -6.63 13.09
C ASP A 64 -2.85 -6.70 14.45
N GLN A 65 -1.58 -7.09 14.47
CA GLN A 65 -0.77 -7.10 15.70
C GLN A 65 -0.41 -5.68 16.13
N PHE A 66 -0.03 -4.84 15.17
CA PHE A 66 0.34 -3.44 15.41
C PHE A 66 -0.84 -2.57 15.84
N LEU A 67 -2.02 -2.82 15.27
CA LEU A 67 -3.21 -1.99 15.46
C LEU A 67 -4.18 -2.57 16.50
N ALA A 68 -3.79 -3.64 17.20
CA ALA A 68 -4.62 -4.24 18.24
C ALA A 68 -5.05 -3.21 19.30
N PRO A 69 -6.31 -3.25 19.77
CA PRO A 69 -7.34 -4.26 19.48
C PRO A 69 -8.17 -3.96 18.21
N GLN A 70 -7.86 -2.91 17.47
CA GLN A 70 -8.69 -2.44 16.36
C GLN A 70 -8.63 -3.41 15.16
N ARG A 71 -9.78 -3.54 14.49
CA ARG A 71 -9.97 -4.38 13.30
C ARG A 71 -10.58 -3.54 12.18
N LEU A 72 -9.73 -2.78 11.51
CA LEU A 72 -10.12 -1.89 10.44
C LEU A 72 -10.27 -2.65 9.10
N PRO A 73 -10.96 -2.06 8.12
CA PRO A 73 -10.73 -2.39 6.71
C PRO A 73 -9.25 -2.25 6.37
N VAL A 74 -8.67 -3.24 5.69
CA VAL A 74 -7.23 -3.27 5.37
C VAL A 74 -7.02 -3.86 3.99
N ALA A 75 -6.11 -3.28 3.21
CA ALA A 75 -5.48 -3.94 2.08
C ALA A 75 -4.00 -4.18 2.41
N GLY A 76 -3.62 -5.45 2.53
CA GLY A 76 -2.26 -5.90 2.79
C GLY A 76 -1.56 -6.37 1.53
N VAL A 77 -0.23 -6.48 1.61
CA VAL A 77 0.63 -6.98 0.52
C VAL A 77 0.33 -6.24 -0.81
N HIS A 78 0.21 -4.92 -0.73
CA HIS A 78 -0.15 -4.05 -1.85
C HIS A 78 -1.47 -4.42 -2.54
N GLY A 79 -2.45 -4.93 -1.81
CA GLY A 79 -3.78 -5.28 -2.34
C GLY A 79 -3.98 -6.75 -2.71
N VAL A 80 -2.98 -7.62 -2.50
CA VAL A 80 -3.16 -9.08 -2.66
C VAL A 80 -4.12 -9.62 -1.59
N GLU A 81 -4.05 -9.08 -0.38
CA GLU A 81 -4.94 -9.44 0.72
C GLU A 81 -5.84 -8.25 1.02
N ARG A 82 -7.15 -8.48 1.20
CA ARG A 82 -8.07 -7.41 1.59
C ARG A 82 -9.05 -7.88 2.63
N ARG A 83 -9.19 -7.13 3.71
CA ARG A 83 -10.29 -7.24 4.66
C ARG A 83 -11.27 -6.08 4.44
N ARG A 84 -12.53 -6.42 4.19
CA ARG A 84 -13.63 -5.49 3.99
C ARG A 84 -14.12 -4.88 5.31
N ALA A 85 -15.00 -3.89 5.21
CA ALA A 85 -15.61 -3.25 6.38
C ALA A 85 -16.54 -4.16 7.20
N ASP A 86 -17.09 -5.21 6.58
CA ASP A 86 -17.85 -6.26 7.29
C ASP A 86 -16.93 -7.32 7.96
N GLY A 87 -15.61 -7.17 7.83
CA GLY A 87 -14.61 -8.09 8.36
C GLY A 87 -14.31 -9.30 7.46
N SER A 88 -15.04 -9.49 6.35
CA SER A 88 -14.76 -10.58 5.41
C SER A 88 -13.42 -10.37 4.69
N ARG A 89 -12.72 -11.47 4.41
CA ARG A 89 -11.45 -11.48 3.69
C ARG A 89 -11.66 -11.86 2.23
N VAL A 90 -11.00 -11.10 1.36
CA VAL A 90 -10.89 -11.33 -0.07
C VAL A 90 -9.42 -11.29 -0.39
N ASP A 91 -8.87 -12.46 -0.68
CA ASP A 91 -7.51 -12.55 -1.17
C ASP A 91 -7.56 -12.75 -2.68
N MET A 92 -6.60 -12.18 -3.39
CA MET A 92 -6.38 -12.57 -4.76
C MET A 92 -5.90 -14.03 -4.79
N GLU A 93 -6.69 -14.89 -5.42
CA GLU A 93 -6.21 -16.19 -5.86
C GLU A 93 -5.11 -15.95 -6.89
N ALA A 94 -3.88 -16.29 -6.53
CA ALA A 94 -2.76 -16.07 -7.41
C ALA A 94 -1.71 -17.15 -7.19
N GLU A 95 -1.66 -18.12 -8.11
CA GLU A 95 -0.49 -18.97 -8.28
C GLU A 95 0.62 -18.14 -8.94
N PRO A 96 1.91 -18.43 -8.66
CA PRO A 96 3.02 -17.81 -9.38
C PRO A 96 2.82 -17.98 -10.90
N PRO A 97 3.09 -16.95 -11.71
CA PRO A 97 2.84 -17.05 -13.13
C PRO A 97 3.80 -18.07 -13.76
N ALA A 98 3.29 -19.24 -14.14
CA ALA A 98 4.09 -20.40 -14.52
C ALA A 98 5.14 -20.09 -15.61
N ARG A 99 4.79 -19.24 -16.58
CA ARG A 99 5.73 -18.79 -17.63
C ARG A 99 6.88 -17.98 -17.06
N VAL A 100 6.60 -17.04 -16.16
CA VAL A 100 7.63 -16.20 -15.55
C VAL A 100 8.49 -17.01 -14.59
N GLU A 101 7.87 -17.90 -13.81
CA GLU A 101 8.62 -18.83 -12.96
C GLU A 101 9.60 -19.68 -13.77
N ALA A 102 9.14 -20.24 -14.91
CA ALA A 102 10.00 -21.03 -15.78
C ALA A 102 11.18 -20.22 -16.32
N ALA A 103 10.94 -18.99 -16.79
CA ALA A 103 12.00 -18.11 -17.29
C ALA A 103 13.02 -17.75 -16.19
N ALA A 104 12.54 -17.39 -14.99
CA ALA A 104 13.38 -17.05 -13.85
C ALA A 104 14.25 -18.25 -13.42
N ARG A 105 13.65 -19.45 -13.32
CA ARG A 105 14.37 -20.68 -12.96
C ARG A 105 15.39 -21.08 -14.01
N GLN A 106 15.05 -20.97 -15.29
CA GLN A 106 15.98 -21.27 -16.38
C GLN A 106 17.23 -20.37 -16.29
N LEU A 107 17.05 -19.07 -16.12
CA LEU A 107 18.18 -18.14 -16.02
C LEU A 107 19.00 -18.41 -14.74
N ALA A 108 18.35 -18.67 -13.61
CA ALA A 108 19.03 -18.98 -12.35
C ALA A 108 19.82 -20.30 -12.39
N GLN A 109 19.40 -21.28 -13.19
CA GLN A 109 20.17 -22.51 -13.41
C GLN A 109 21.44 -22.29 -14.26
N GLN A 110 21.43 -21.28 -15.13
CA GLN A 110 22.56 -20.96 -16.01
C GLN A 110 23.63 -20.10 -15.35
N HIS A 111 23.28 -19.41 -14.26
CA HIS A 111 24.15 -18.43 -13.63
C HIS A 111 24.14 -18.54 -12.11
N GLU A 112 25.31 -18.86 -11.55
CA GLU A 112 25.51 -18.78 -10.10
C GLU A 112 25.26 -17.35 -9.58
N GLY A 113 24.67 -17.25 -8.39
CA GLY A 113 24.37 -15.97 -7.74
C GLY A 113 22.98 -15.39 -8.03
N LEU A 114 22.24 -15.94 -8.99
CA LEU A 114 20.82 -15.63 -9.17
C LEU A 114 19.94 -16.45 -8.22
N GLN A 115 18.90 -15.84 -7.66
CA GLN A 115 17.98 -16.50 -6.74
C GLN A 115 16.53 -16.20 -7.14
N VAL A 116 15.74 -17.27 -7.32
CA VAL A 116 14.30 -17.18 -7.57
C VAL A 116 13.57 -17.26 -6.23
N GLU A 117 12.74 -16.26 -5.95
CA GLU A 117 11.81 -16.23 -4.82
C GLU A 117 10.39 -16.29 -5.35
N LEU A 118 9.63 -17.29 -4.90
CA LEU A 118 8.21 -17.39 -5.20
C LEU A 118 7.41 -16.71 -4.09
N LYS A 119 6.55 -15.79 -4.49
CA LYS A 119 5.60 -15.09 -3.62
C LYS A 119 4.19 -15.46 -4.06
N ARG A 120 3.20 -15.15 -3.23
CA ARG A 120 1.79 -15.35 -3.59
C ARG A 120 1.47 -14.51 -4.84
N GLY A 121 1.23 -15.18 -5.97
CA GLY A 121 0.95 -14.55 -7.25
C GLY A 121 2.13 -13.89 -7.98
N ALA A 122 3.34 -13.93 -7.43
CA ALA A 122 4.47 -13.18 -7.95
C ALA A 122 5.77 -14.00 -7.96
N VAL A 123 6.68 -13.62 -8.84
CA VAL A 123 8.02 -14.22 -8.97
C VAL A 123 9.03 -13.09 -8.92
N ALA A 124 9.94 -13.16 -7.95
CA ALA A 124 11.07 -12.26 -7.84
C ALA A 124 12.37 -12.98 -8.22
N LEU A 125 13.18 -12.34 -9.06
CA LEU A 125 14.49 -12.79 -9.45
C LEU A 125 15.54 -11.82 -8.89
N HIS A 126 16.26 -12.27 -7.87
CA HIS A 126 17.32 -11.53 -7.21
C HIS A 126 18.64 -11.75 -7.92
N TYR A 127 19.35 -10.67 -8.19
CA TYR A 127 20.68 -10.66 -8.82
C TYR A 127 21.72 -9.96 -7.94
N ARG A 128 21.47 -9.85 -6.64
CA ARG A 128 22.38 -9.20 -5.67
C ARG A 128 23.78 -9.81 -5.65
N LEU A 129 23.88 -11.14 -5.79
CA LEU A 129 25.16 -11.85 -5.81
C LEU A 129 25.78 -11.92 -7.22
N ALA A 130 25.05 -11.45 -8.24
CA ALA A 130 25.55 -11.32 -9.60
C ALA A 130 25.07 -10.00 -10.25
N PRO A 131 25.48 -8.82 -9.73
CA PRO A 131 25.04 -7.51 -10.20
C PRO A 131 25.17 -7.29 -11.72
N GLN A 132 26.23 -7.87 -12.30
CA GLN A 132 26.52 -7.82 -13.73
C GLN A 132 25.43 -8.47 -14.62
N LEU A 133 24.53 -9.26 -14.04
CA LEU A 133 23.44 -9.94 -14.75
C LEU A 133 22.12 -9.16 -14.77
N GLU A 134 22.06 -7.95 -14.20
CA GLU A 134 20.83 -7.15 -14.14
C GLU A 134 20.11 -7.08 -15.49
N ALA A 135 20.82 -6.70 -16.56
CA ALA A 135 20.23 -6.58 -17.89
C ALA A 135 19.66 -7.91 -18.41
N ALA A 136 20.32 -9.04 -18.12
CA ALA A 136 19.84 -10.37 -18.50
C ALA A 136 18.60 -10.77 -17.70
N CYS A 137 18.58 -10.48 -16.39
CA CYS A 137 17.42 -10.71 -15.53
C CYS A 137 16.20 -9.91 -15.99
N VAL A 138 16.38 -8.61 -16.24
CA VAL A 138 15.33 -7.72 -16.76
C VAL A 138 14.80 -8.26 -18.09
N ALA A 139 15.68 -8.55 -19.05
CA ALA A 139 15.28 -8.99 -20.38
C ALA A 139 14.49 -10.31 -20.34
N ALA A 140 14.98 -11.31 -19.60
CA ALA A 140 14.31 -12.61 -19.49
C ALA A 140 12.94 -12.51 -18.82
N MET A 141 12.85 -11.74 -17.73
CA MET A 141 11.60 -11.55 -17.01
C MET A 141 10.60 -10.72 -17.81
N GLN A 142 11.05 -9.65 -18.48
CA GLN A 142 10.19 -8.80 -19.32
C GLN A 142 9.60 -9.59 -20.48
N ALA A 143 10.41 -10.38 -21.20
CA ALA A 143 9.91 -11.23 -22.29
C ALA A 143 8.82 -12.20 -21.80
N ALA A 144 8.98 -12.79 -20.61
CA ALA A 144 7.97 -13.66 -20.03
C ALA A 144 6.69 -12.91 -19.61
N VAL A 145 6.83 -11.67 -19.10
CA VAL A 145 5.71 -10.79 -18.72
C VAL A 145 4.92 -10.33 -19.96
N ASP A 146 5.60 -9.97 -21.05
CA ASP A 146 4.95 -9.50 -22.29
C ASP A 146 4.03 -10.56 -22.90
N GLU A 147 4.34 -11.85 -22.70
CA GLU A 147 3.50 -12.97 -23.12
C GLU A 147 2.46 -13.40 -22.07
N SER A 148 2.37 -12.70 -20.94
CA SER A 148 1.52 -13.05 -19.79
C SER A 148 0.56 -11.90 -19.43
N PRO A 149 -0.61 -11.81 -20.09
CA PRO A 149 -1.55 -10.71 -19.89
C PRO A 149 -1.93 -10.51 -18.42
N GLY A 150 -1.96 -9.25 -17.98
CA GLY A 150 -2.33 -8.89 -16.61
C GLY A 150 -1.19 -8.93 -15.61
N LEU A 151 0.04 -9.26 -16.03
CA LEU A 151 1.25 -9.08 -15.23
C LEU A 151 1.96 -7.76 -15.55
N ILE A 152 2.73 -7.29 -14.60
CA ILE A 152 3.70 -6.19 -14.76
C ILE A 152 5.04 -6.60 -14.18
N LEU A 153 6.12 -5.99 -14.69
CA LEU A 153 7.45 -6.13 -14.15
C LEU A 153 7.78 -4.90 -13.29
N LEU A 154 8.26 -5.15 -12.06
CA LEU A 154 8.77 -4.14 -11.15
C LEU A 154 10.28 -4.29 -10.99
N HIS A 155 10.95 -3.14 -10.99
CA HIS A 155 12.39 -3.06 -10.74
C HIS A 155 12.61 -2.61 -9.30
N GLY A 156 13.23 -3.48 -8.51
CA GLY A 156 13.65 -3.18 -7.15
C GLY A 156 15.17 -3.14 -7.04
N LYS A 157 15.67 -2.82 -5.84
CA LYS A 157 17.11 -2.79 -5.57
C LYS A 157 17.71 -4.21 -5.64
N MET A 158 18.40 -4.50 -6.73
CA MET A 158 19.02 -5.81 -7.00
C MET A 158 18.03 -6.96 -7.20
N VAL A 159 16.81 -6.65 -7.65
CA VAL A 159 15.74 -7.63 -7.89
C VAL A 159 14.81 -7.12 -9.00
N VAL A 160 14.29 -8.04 -9.81
CA VAL A 160 13.14 -7.79 -10.69
C VAL A 160 12.00 -8.71 -10.29
N GLU A 161 10.79 -8.16 -10.16
CA GLU A 161 9.61 -8.90 -9.70
C GLU A 161 8.49 -8.80 -10.73
N ALA A 162 8.00 -9.96 -11.18
CA ALA A 162 6.76 -10.02 -11.93
C ALA A 162 5.60 -10.32 -11.00
N LYS A 163 4.54 -9.52 -11.11
CA LYS A 163 3.33 -9.68 -10.29
C LYS A 163 2.08 -9.27 -11.07
N PRO A 164 0.87 -9.60 -10.58
CA PRO A 164 -0.35 -9.14 -11.22
C PRO A 164 -0.45 -7.62 -11.17
N ALA A 165 -0.84 -6.99 -12.28
CA ALA A 165 -1.07 -5.55 -12.36
C ALA A 165 -2.10 -5.07 -11.33
N ARG A 166 -3.05 -5.95 -10.98
CA ARG A 166 -4.06 -5.71 -9.95
C ARG A 166 -3.51 -5.69 -8.52
N ALA A 167 -2.35 -6.29 -8.25
CA ALA A 167 -1.67 -6.23 -6.95
C ALA A 167 -1.02 -4.86 -6.73
N SER A 168 -1.86 -3.83 -6.57
CA SER A 168 -1.45 -2.46 -6.31
C SER A 168 -2.37 -1.78 -5.29
N LYS A 169 -1.80 -0.82 -4.54
CA LYS A 169 -2.57 0.04 -3.62
C LYS A 169 -3.70 0.79 -4.33
N GLY A 170 -3.45 1.26 -5.57
CA GLY A 170 -4.48 1.92 -6.38
C GLY A 170 -5.70 1.05 -6.67
N HIS A 171 -5.51 -0.20 -7.12
CA HIS A 171 -6.63 -1.12 -7.33
C HIS A 171 -7.35 -1.46 -6.03
N ALA A 172 -6.63 -1.62 -4.91
CA ALA A 172 -7.24 -1.86 -3.61
C ALA A 172 -8.14 -0.70 -3.17
N ILE A 173 -7.70 0.54 -3.40
CA ILE A 173 -8.49 1.75 -3.16
C ILE A 173 -9.75 1.76 -4.04
N GLU A 174 -9.64 1.45 -5.33
CA GLU A 174 -10.82 1.34 -6.21
C GLU A 174 -11.82 0.28 -5.73
N ASP A 175 -11.33 -0.87 -5.27
CA ASP A 175 -12.17 -1.95 -4.77
C ASP A 175 -12.92 -1.54 -3.50
N PHE A 176 -12.25 -0.83 -2.57
CA PHE A 176 -12.95 -0.25 -1.42
C PHE A 176 -14.01 0.75 -1.85
N LEU A 177 -13.71 1.67 -2.78
CA LEU A 177 -14.65 2.68 -3.28
C LEU A 177 -15.87 2.11 -4.00
N ARG A 178 -15.91 0.81 -4.31
CA ARG A 178 -17.10 0.11 -4.84
C ARG A 178 -17.99 -0.47 -3.75
N GLU A 179 -17.56 -0.45 -2.50
CA GLU A 179 -18.19 -1.14 -1.37
C GLU A 179 -18.55 -0.15 -0.25
N ALA A 180 -19.64 -0.42 0.49
CA ALA A 180 -19.96 0.36 1.68
C ALA A 180 -18.90 0.13 2.78
N PRO A 181 -18.58 1.13 3.62
CA PRO A 181 -19.12 2.49 3.65
C PRO A 181 -18.40 3.49 2.71
N PHE A 182 -17.41 3.06 1.92
CA PHE A 182 -16.57 3.95 1.10
C PHE A 182 -17.27 4.43 -0.18
N ALA A 183 -18.21 3.65 -0.71
CA ALA A 183 -18.89 3.97 -1.96
C ALA A 183 -19.58 5.34 -1.93
N GLY A 184 -19.37 6.12 -3.00
CA GLY A 184 -19.95 7.46 -3.16
C GLY A 184 -19.22 8.58 -2.42
N ARG A 185 -18.14 8.28 -1.69
CA ARG A 185 -17.34 9.26 -0.94
C ARG A 185 -16.17 9.80 -1.75
N THR A 186 -15.67 10.97 -1.37
CA THR A 186 -14.45 11.54 -1.97
C THR A 186 -13.22 10.84 -1.39
N PRO A 187 -12.37 10.18 -2.20
CA PRO A 187 -11.20 9.49 -1.67
C PRO A 187 -10.12 10.47 -1.23
N VAL A 188 -9.49 10.19 -0.09
CA VAL A 188 -8.28 10.85 0.38
C VAL A 188 -7.26 9.75 0.66
N PHE A 189 -6.10 9.79 -0.01
CA PHE A 189 -5.04 8.80 0.21
C PHE A 189 -3.75 9.48 0.64
N ILE A 190 -3.16 8.97 1.71
CA ILE A 190 -1.95 9.49 2.33
C ILE A 190 -0.92 8.35 2.40
N GLY A 191 0.29 8.57 1.86
CA GLY A 191 1.36 7.58 1.77
C GLY A 191 2.74 8.22 1.64
N ASP A 192 3.83 7.45 1.68
CA ASP A 192 5.20 7.97 1.68
C ASP A 192 6.13 7.38 0.61
N ASP A 193 5.80 6.26 -0.01
CA ASP A 193 6.75 5.52 -0.84
C ASP A 193 6.30 5.41 -2.31
N VAL A 194 7.20 4.96 -3.18
CA VAL A 194 6.95 4.78 -4.63
C VAL A 194 5.76 3.86 -4.93
N THR A 195 5.40 2.97 -4.01
CA THR A 195 4.22 2.11 -4.19
C THR A 195 2.89 2.86 -4.00
N ASP A 196 2.91 4.00 -3.30
CA ASP A 196 1.75 4.88 -3.09
C ASP A 196 1.44 5.74 -4.30
N GLU A 197 2.45 6.02 -5.16
CA GLU A 197 2.28 6.84 -6.36
C GLU A 197 1.18 6.32 -7.30
N VAL A 198 1.03 4.99 -7.38
CA VAL A 198 -0.08 4.36 -8.12
C VAL A 198 -1.44 4.67 -7.47
N GLY A 199 -1.49 4.67 -6.13
CA GLY A 199 -2.68 5.06 -5.38
C GLY A 199 -2.99 6.55 -5.52
N PHE A 200 -1.99 7.43 -5.46
CA PHE A 200 -2.16 8.87 -5.65
C PHE A 200 -2.74 9.19 -7.02
N ALA A 201 -2.19 8.59 -8.09
CA ALA A 201 -2.70 8.77 -9.44
C ALA A 201 -4.17 8.33 -9.58
N VAL A 202 -4.53 7.21 -8.95
CA VAL A 202 -5.93 6.72 -8.92
C VAL A 202 -6.83 7.71 -8.19
N VAL A 203 -6.45 8.16 -7.00
CA VAL A 203 -7.26 9.07 -6.18
C VAL A 203 -7.46 10.41 -6.87
N GLN A 204 -6.41 11.01 -7.45
CA GLN A 204 -6.51 12.27 -8.19
C GLN A 204 -7.39 12.14 -9.43
N ARG A 205 -7.27 11.03 -10.18
CA ARG A 205 -8.14 10.76 -11.35
C ARG A 205 -9.63 10.67 -10.94
N LEU A 206 -9.91 10.22 -9.72
CA LEU A 206 -11.26 10.14 -9.16
C LEU A 206 -11.74 11.47 -8.52
N GLY A 207 -10.97 12.56 -8.66
CA GLY A 207 -11.29 13.87 -8.08
C GLY A 207 -11.07 13.94 -6.56
N GLY A 208 -10.32 12.98 -6.00
CA GLY A 208 -9.93 12.96 -4.60
C GLY A 208 -8.62 13.68 -4.31
N VAL A 209 -8.12 13.50 -3.09
CA VAL A 209 -6.94 14.21 -2.57
C VAL A 209 -5.84 13.21 -2.27
N ALA A 210 -4.69 13.35 -2.95
CA ALA A 210 -3.49 12.59 -2.65
C ALA A 210 -2.51 13.43 -1.83
N VAL A 211 -1.91 12.82 -0.79
CA VAL A 211 -0.97 13.50 0.11
C VAL A 211 0.27 12.64 0.30
N LYS A 212 1.43 13.17 -0.10
CA LYS A 212 2.74 12.57 0.17
C LYS A 212 3.20 12.89 1.60
N VAL A 213 3.70 11.91 2.32
CA VAL A 213 4.43 12.12 3.59
C VAL A 213 5.93 12.12 3.32
N GLY A 214 6.68 13.03 3.95
CA GLY A 214 8.14 13.12 3.79
C GLY A 214 8.58 13.80 2.50
N GLU A 215 9.86 13.69 2.17
CA GLU A 215 10.48 14.31 0.99
C GLU A 215 10.31 13.45 -0.29
N GLY A 216 10.93 13.87 -1.39
CA GLY A 216 10.97 13.13 -2.67
C GLY A 216 9.95 13.60 -3.70
N ALA A 217 10.25 13.34 -4.97
CA ALA A 217 9.31 13.59 -6.07
C ALA A 217 8.05 12.75 -5.89
N SER A 218 6.89 13.32 -6.21
CA SER A 218 5.60 12.65 -6.09
C SER A 218 4.60 13.26 -7.07
N VAL A 219 3.66 12.46 -7.55
CA VAL A 219 2.49 12.92 -8.31
C VAL A 219 1.40 13.49 -7.40
N ALA A 220 1.51 13.30 -6.08
CA ALA A 220 0.57 13.85 -5.12
C ALA A 220 0.63 15.39 -5.10
N ASP A 221 -0.52 16.04 -5.24
CA ASP A 221 -0.65 17.50 -5.27
C ASP A 221 -0.34 18.16 -3.91
N HIS A 222 -0.29 17.37 -2.84
CA HIS A 222 -0.06 17.87 -1.50
C HIS A 222 0.94 17.06 -0.69
N ARG A 223 1.42 17.68 0.39
CA ARG A 223 2.47 17.11 1.25
C ARG A 223 2.30 17.44 2.72
N ILE A 224 2.68 16.46 3.55
CA ILE A 224 2.91 16.57 4.98
C ILE A 224 4.34 16.12 5.27
N ASP A 225 5.04 16.83 6.15
CA ASP A 225 6.50 16.67 6.27
C ASP A 225 6.90 15.35 6.96
N THR A 226 6.13 14.88 7.95
CA THR A 226 6.50 13.72 8.76
C THR A 226 5.28 12.88 9.19
N PRO A 227 5.49 11.60 9.55
CA PRO A 227 4.45 10.77 10.18
C PRO A 227 3.85 11.40 11.43
N GLN A 228 4.69 12.02 12.26
CA GLN A 228 4.26 12.73 13.45
C GLN A 228 3.30 13.89 13.09
N ALA A 229 3.68 14.74 12.13
CA ALA A 229 2.84 15.86 11.71
C ALA A 229 1.48 15.37 11.14
N LEU A 230 1.46 14.24 10.43
CA LEU A 230 0.22 13.62 9.97
C LEU A 230 -0.65 13.20 11.17
N ARG A 231 -0.10 12.45 12.12
CA ARG A 231 -0.84 11.98 13.31
C ARG A 231 -1.41 13.16 14.12
N GLU A 232 -0.64 14.24 14.27
CA GLU A 232 -1.08 15.45 14.95
C GLU A 232 -2.24 16.15 14.20
N GLN A 233 -2.16 16.28 12.88
CA GLN A 233 -3.26 16.88 12.10
C GLN A 233 -4.53 16.03 12.14
N LEU A 234 -4.41 14.71 12.06
CA LEU A 234 -5.54 13.78 12.20
C LEU A 234 -6.15 13.87 13.60
N GLY A 235 -5.35 13.87 14.66
CA GLY A 235 -5.83 14.00 16.04
C GLY A 235 -6.60 15.29 16.26
N ASN A 236 -6.04 16.42 15.81
CA ASN A 236 -6.70 17.73 15.88
C ASN A 236 -8.05 17.76 15.14
N LEU A 237 -8.18 17.04 14.03
CA LEU A 237 -9.42 16.94 13.28
C LEU A 237 -10.51 16.21 14.07
N VAL A 238 -10.19 15.06 14.65
CA VAL A 238 -11.18 14.28 15.40
C VAL A 238 -11.58 15.00 16.69
N GLU A 239 -10.64 15.66 17.38
CA GLU A 239 -10.95 16.48 18.55
C GLU A 239 -11.89 17.64 18.23
N ARG A 240 -11.69 18.32 17.09
CA ARG A 240 -12.60 19.39 16.65
C ARG A 240 -13.98 18.86 16.31
N ALA A 241 -14.06 17.71 15.65
CA ALA A 241 -15.33 17.08 15.30
C ALA A 241 -16.11 16.58 16.53
N ALA A 242 -15.41 16.20 17.61
CA ALA A 242 -16.03 15.76 18.86
C ALA A 242 -16.57 16.91 19.72
N ARG A 243 -16.24 18.17 19.43
CA ARG A 243 -16.78 19.32 20.17
C ARG A 243 -18.22 19.57 19.75
N PRO A 244 -19.18 19.67 20.70
CA PRO A 244 -20.53 20.06 20.36
C PRO A 244 -20.52 21.45 19.71
N VAL A 245 -21.27 21.61 18.62
CA VAL A 245 -21.53 22.92 18.01
C VAL A 245 -22.26 23.75 19.05
N ALA A 246 -21.63 24.85 19.48
CA ALA A 246 -22.22 25.80 20.43
C ALA A 246 -23.41 26.55 19.83
#